data_AF-A0A1G3L450-F1
#
_entry.id   AF-A0A1G3L450-F1
#
_cell.length_a   1.000
_cell.length_b   1.000
_cell.length_c   1.000
_cell.angle_alpha   90.00
_cell.angle_beta   90.00
_cell.angle_gamma   90.00
#
_symmetry.space_group_name_H-M   'P 1'
#
loop_
_entity.id
_entity.type
_entity.pdbx_description
1 polymer ?
#
loop_
_entity_poly.entity_id
_entity_poly.type
_entity_poly.pdbx_seq_one_letter_code
_entity_poly.pdbx_strand_id
1 'polypeptide(L)'
;MRFYPLIAASSFLFLFGCPSVPPKTPVPVEVNPVIVPDAANHDPITTIDTTQPQAFVVSQEVYDRTFQEIEKLITTLNTLIADRRFDQWKDYLDTSAILSMSDAKTLAELSDRPILKKFNIKLKTISDYFTYVVVPSRSNAKLDEILFMDNNHVTAFTVIKGEKSILYQLKRDGSQWKITIW
;
A
#
# COMPACT_ATOMS: atom_id res chain seq x y z
N MET A 1 49.74 40.49 -18.03
CA MET A 1 49.07 41.02 -19.24
C MET A 1 47.77 40.24 -19.39
N ARG A 2 46.60 40.77 -18.94
CA ARG A 2 45.63 41.62 -19.68
C ARG A 2 45.19 40.92 -20.99
N PHE A 3 43.92 40.61 -21.28
CA PHE A 3 42.68 41.40 -21.17
C PHE A 3 41.42 40.49 -21.15
N TYR A 4 40.37 40.94 -20.43
CA TYR A 4 38.95 40.53 -20.58
C TYR A 4 38.25 41.38 -21.66
N PRO A 5 37.13 40.90 -22.23
CA PRO A 5 35.81 41.55 -22.04
C PRO A 5 34.70 40.49 -21.79
N LEU A 6 33.68 40.63 -20.92
CA LEU A 6 32.65 41.65 -20.65
C LEU A 6 31.67 41.91 -21.80
N ILE A 7 30.56 41.16 -21.89
CA ILE A 7 29.23 41.46 -22.52
C ILE A 7 28.26 40.34 -22.03
N ALA A 8 26.98 40.49 -21.68
CA ALA A 8 26.09 41.59 -21.33
C ALA A 8 24.93 40.98 -20.51
N ALA A 9 24.35 41.81 -19.64
CA ALA A 9 23.11 41.54 -18.94
C ALA A 9 21.92 41.39 -19.92
N SER A 10 21.00 40.48 -19.63
CA SER A 10 19.61 40.63 -20.06
C SER A 10 18.68 39.91 -19.11
N SER A 11 18.11 40.70 -18.19
CA SER A 11 16.98 40.34 -17.36
C SER A 11 15.75 40.16 -18.25
N PHE A 12 15.09 39.01 -18.18
CA PHE A 12 13.72 38.88 -18.64
C PHE A 12 12.86 38.36 -17.48
N LEU A 13 12.22 39.31 -16.79
CA LEU A 13 11.07 39.06 -15.93
C LEU A 13 9.94 38.52 -16.81
N PHE A 14 9.49 37.30 -16.58
CA PHE A 14 8.15 36.86 -16.94
C PHE A 14 7.40 36.47 -15.67
N LEU A 15 6.61 37.42 -15.19
CA LEU A 15 5.55 37.20 -14.20
C LEU A 15 4.40 36.48 -14.91
N PHE A 16 4.25 35.18 -14.70
CA PHE A 16 2.98 34.49 -14.94
C PHE A 16 2.30 34.25 -13.60
N GLY A 17 1.49 35.22 -13.21
CA GLY A 17 0.50 35.05 -12.15
C GLY A 17 -0.57 34.08 -12.62
N CYS A 18 -0.73 32.96 -11.90
CA CYS A 18 -1.86 32.07 -12.08
C CYS A 18 -3.07 32.68 -11.34
N PRO A 19 -4.19 32.98 -12.01
CA PRO A 19 -5.36 33.56 -11.36
C PRO A 19 -5.94 32.58 -10.32
N SER A 20 -6.13 33.12 -9.11
CA SER A 20 -6.79 32.48 -7.98
C SER A 20 -8.19 32.01 -8.37
N VAL A 21 -8.46 30.72 -8.22
CA VAL A 21 -9.81 30.14 -8.31
C VAL A 21 -10.64 30.69 -7.14
N PRO A 22 -11.85 31.23 -7.37
CA PRO A 22 -12.69 31.70 -6.27
C PRO A 22 -13.25 30.51 -5.47
N PRO A 23 -13.30 30.60 -4.13
CA PRO A 23 -13.89 29.57 -3.29
C PRO A 23 -15.40 29.48 -3.54
N LYS A 24 -15.87 28.25 -3.76
CA LYS A 24 -17.30 27.93 -3.88
C LYS A 24 -17.94 28.16 -2.51
N THR A 25 -18.71 29.24 -2.39
CA THR A 25 -19.50 29.57 -1.20
C THR A 25 -20.38 28.38 -0.81
N PRO A 26 -20.42 27.97 0.47
CA PRO A 26 -21.38 26.98 0.91
C PRO A 26 -22.78 27.55 0.81
N VAL A 27 -23.67 26.82 0.12
CA VAL A 27 -25.10 27.14 0.04
C VAL A 27 -25.68 27.04 1.45
N PRO A 28 -26.31 28.10 1.98
CA PRO A 28 -27.04 28.05 3.24
C PRO A 28 -28.24 27.12 3.09
N VAL A 29 -28.29 26.04 3.88
CA VAL A 29 -29.50 25.24 4.01
C VAL A 29 -30.44 26.01 4.92
N GLU A 30 -31.50 26.52 4.32
CA GLU A 30 -32.62 27.20 4.98
C GLU A 30 -33.33 26.20 5.92
N VAL A 31 -33.15 26.39 7.22
CA VAL A 31 -33.88 25.66 8.25
C VAL A 31 -35.20 26.38 8.48
N ASN A 32 -36.31 25.81 8.02
CA ASN A 32 -37.63 26.25 8.44
C ASN A 32 -38.20 25.26 9.48
N PRO A 33 -38.75 25.76 10.60
CA PRO A 33 -39.11 24.92 11.74
C PRO A 33 -40.52 24.35 11.55
N VAL A 34 -40.69 23.05 11.71
CA VAL A 34 -42.02 22.45 11.92
C VAL A 34 -42.10 21.97 13.36
N ILE A 35 -43.03 22.61 14.05
CA ILE A 35 -43.38 22.49 15.47
C ILE A 35 -44.01 21.11 15.72
N VAL A 36 -43.54 20.45 16.78
CA VAL A 36 -44.05 19.19 17.34
C VAL A 36 -45.44 19.41 17.97
N PRO A 37 -46.32 18.39 18.02
CA PRO A 37 -46.65 17.90 19.35
C PRO A 37 -46.61 16.37 19.51
N ASP A 38 -46.14 16.02 20.70
CA ASP A 38 -45.88 14.75 21.37
C ASP A 38 -47.01 13.69 21.35
N ALA A 39 -46.61 12.42 21.22
CA ALA A 39 -46.93 11.30 22.12
C ALA A 39 -47.27 9.96 21.43
N ALA A 40 -46.65 8.90 21.98
CA ALA A 40 -46.97 7.46 21.91
C ALA A 40 -46.08 6.58 21.02
N ASN A 41 -45.20 5.83 21.69
CA ASN A 41 -44.72 4.46 21.41
C ASN A 41 -44.85 3.96 19.97
N HIS A 42 -43.71 3.69 19.33
CA HIS A 42 -43.33 2.39 18.77
C HIS A 42 -41.84 2.49 18.43
N ASP A 43 -41.02 1.58 18.96
CA ASP A 43 -39.65 1.40 18.51
C ASP A 43 -39.66 1.21 16.98
N PRO A 44 -38.91 2.02 16.20
CA PRO A 44 -38.66 1.67 14.83
C PRO A 44 -37.67 0.51 14.83
N ILE A 45 -38.21 -0.68 14.53
CA ILE A 45 -37.47 -1.81 13.94
C ILE A 45 -36.40 -1.20 13.04
N THR A 46 -35.13 -1.32 13.45
CA THR A 46 -34.02 -0.94 12.58
C THR A 46 -34.02 -1.96 11.44
N THR A 47 -34.66 -1.57 10.35
CA THR A 47 -34.52 -2.19 9.04
C THR A 47 -33.06 -2.06 8.63
N ILE A 48 -32.23 -3.02 9.03
CA ILE A 48 -30.93 -3.23 8.39
C ILE A 48 -31.22 -4.00 7.10
N ASP A 49 -31.60 -3.24 6.09
CA ASP A 49 -31.39 -3.65 4.70
C ASP A 49 -30.38 -2.68 4.10
N THR A 50 -29.13 -3.13 3.98
CA THR A 50 -28.15 -2.58 3.05
C THR A 50 -27.04 -3.60 2.88
N THR A 51 -27.26 -4.45 1.88
CA THR A 51 -26.26 -5.37 1.32
C THR A 51 -25.17 -4.54 0.66
N GLN A 52 -24.22 -4.06 1.46
CA GLN A 52 -22.93 -3.52 1.04
C GLN A 52 -21.89 -4.14 1.99
N PRO A 53 -20.81 -4.77 1.49
CA PRO A 53 -19.82 -5.39 2.36
C PRO A 53 -19.30 -4.34 3.34
N GLN A 54 -19.61 -4.48 4.62
CA GLN A 54 -19.09 -3.58 5.64
C GLN A 54 -17.56 -3.76 5.64
N ALA A 55 -16.83 -2.65 5.51
CA ALA A 55 -15.39 -2.67 5.69
C ALA A 55 -15.08 -3.29 7.06
N PHE A 56 -14.11 -4.18 7.13
CA PHE A 56 -13.72 -4.78 8.39
C PHE A 56 -13.01 -3.72 9.25
N VAL A 57 -13.74 -3.16 10.22
CA VAL A 57 -13.23 -2.10 11.11
C VAL A 57 -12.84 -2.70 12.44
N VAL A 58 -11.66 -2.32 12.92
CA VAL A 58 -11.14 -2.68 14.25
C VAL A 58 -11.03 -1.43 15.12
N SER A 59 -10.85 -1.62 16.44
CA SER A 59 -10.52 -0.50 17.32
C SER A 59 -9.14 0.09 16.99
N GLN A 60 -8.92 1.36 17.32
CA GLN A 60 -7.63 2.03 17.13
C GLN A 60 -6.49 1.29 17.83
N GLU A 61 -6.72 0.77 19.03
CA GLU A 61 -5.73 -0.01 19.78
C GLU A 61 -5.30 -1.29 19.03
N VAL A 62 -6.27 -2.03 18.45
CA VAL A 62 -5.98 -3.23 17.66
C VAL A 62 -5.21 -2.85 16.40
N TYR A 63 -5.58 -1.75 15.75
CA TYR A 63 -4.87 -1.22 14.60
C TYR A 63 -3.41 -0.89 14.93
N ASP A 64 -3.18 -0.04 15.93
CA ASP A 64 -1.85 0.46 16.29
C ASP A 64 -0.92 -0.68 16.70
N ARG A 65 -1.43 -1.64 17.51
CA ARG A 65 -0.67 -2.83 17.89
C ARG A 65 -0.29 -3.66 16.67
N THR A 66 -1.24 -3.92 15.77
CA THR A 66 -1.02 -4.75 14.58
C THR A 66 -0.08 -4.06 13.59
N PHE A 67 -0.19 -2.74 13.44
CA PHE A 67 0.72 -1.94 12.64
C PHE A 67 2.16 -2.07 13.13
N GLN A 68 2.39 -1.93 14.44
CA GLN A 68 3.72 -2.10 15.03
C GLN A 68 4.29 -3.52 14.85
N GLU A 69 3.46 -4.56 14.96
CA GLU A 69 3.87 -5.94 14.70
C GLU A 69 4.33 -6.12 13.24
N ILE A 70 3.56 -5.58 12.30
CA ILE A 70 3.84 -5.69 10.86
C ILE A 70 5.04 -4.84 10.45
N GLU A 71 5.23 -3.67 11.05
CA GLU A 71 6.42 -2.84 10.84
C GLU A 71 7.69 -3.57 11.26
N LYS A 72 7.67 -4.24 12.41
CA LYS A 72 8.79 -5.10 12.88
C LYS A 72 9.04 -6.28 11.95
N LEU A 73 7.96 -6.92 11.47
CA LEU A 73 8.07 -7.98 10.46
C LEU A 73 8.75 -7.45 9.19
N ILE A 74 8.29 -6.32 8.64
CA ILE A 74 8.83 -5.73 7.41
C ILE A 74 10.30 -5.35 7.60
N THR A 75 10.68 -4.79 8.75
CA THR A 75 12.09 -4.51 9.07
C THR A 75 12.95 -5.78 9.05
N THR A 76 12.42 -6.88 9.61
CA THR A 76 13.08 -8.18 9.59
C THR A 76 13.22 -8.70 8.16
N LEU A 77 12.14 -8.66 7.36
CA LEU A 77 12.13 -9.08 5.96
C LEU A 77 13.11 -8.26 5.13
N ASN A 78 13.14 -6.93 5.28
CA ASN A 78 14.09 -6.05 4.59
C ASN A 78 15.53 -6.49 4.83
N THR A 79 15.88 -6.80 6.09
CA THR A 79 17.22 -7.29 6.44
C THR A 79 17.53 -8.60 5.75
N LEU A 80 16.64 -9.59 5.85
CA LEU A 80 16.82 -10.90 5.19
C LEU A 80 16.93 -10.78 3.66
N ILE A 81 16.13 -9.89 3.07
CA ILE A 81 16.09 -9.64 1.62
C ILE A 81 17.37 -8.93 1.16
N ALA A 82 17.81 -7.89 1.87
CA ALA A 82 19.04 -7.16 1.57
C ALA A 82 20.26 -8.09 1.64
N ASP A 83 20.30 -8.97 2.64
CA ASP A 83 21.35 -9.97 2.86
C ASP A 83 21.19 -11.23 1.99
N ARG A 84 20.18 -11.27 1.11
CA ARG A 84 19.88 -12.37 0.19
C ARG A 84 19.67 -13.73 0.89
N ARG A 85 19.13 -13.72 2.11
CA ARG A 85 18.89 -14.92 2.93
C ARG A 85 17.60 -15.63 2.53
N PHE A 86 17.60 -16.24 1.35
CA PHE A 86 16.43 -16.88 0.74
C PHE A 86 15.73 -17.88 1.67
N ASP A 87 16.47 -18.83 2.26
CA ASP A 87 15.86 -19.91 3.06
C ASP A 87 15.11 -19.34 4.27
N GLN A 88 15.67 -18.33 4.93
CA GLN A 88 15.03 -17.69 6.08
C GLN A 88 13.86 -16.80 5.66
N TRP A 89 13.99 -16.08 4.54
CA TRP A 89 12.87 -15.31 4.00
C TRP A 89 11.69 -16.23 3.67
N LYS A 90 11.96 -17.43 3.14
CA LYS A 90 10.94 -18.41 2.78
C LYS A 90 10.13 -18.89 4.00
N ASP A 91 10.72 -18.90 5.19
CA ASP A 91 10.02 -19.29 6.43
C ASP A 91 8.88 -18.31 6.82
N TYR A 92 8.89 -17.09 6.27
CA TYR A 92 7.83 -16.10 6.45
C TYR A 92 6.72 -16.20 5.40
N LEU A 93 6.80 -17.14 4.46
CA LEU A 93 5.72 -17.41 3.51
C LEU A 93 4.82 -18.52 4.08
N ASP A 94 3.52 -18.39 3.83
CA ASP A 94 2.62 -19.52 4.01
C ASP A 94 2.66 -20.47 2.80
N THR A 95 1.95 -21.59 2.93
CA THR A 95 1.92 -22.62 1.88
C THR A 95 1.34 -22.10 0.57
N SER A 96 0.32 -21.24 0.59
CA SER A 96 -0.29 -20.73 -0.66
C SER A 96 0.68 -19.81 -1.40
N ALA A 97 1.39 -18.94 -0.69
CA ALA A 97 2.41 -18.09 -1.27
C ALA A 97 3.56 -18.92 -1.87
N ILE A 98 4.06 -19.93 -1.15
CA ILE A 98 5.13 -20.81 -1.68
C ILE A 98 4.67 -21.52 -2.95
N LEU A 99 3.48 -22.10 -2.97
CA LEU A 99 2.95 -22.82 -4.13
C LEU A 99 2.79 -21.89 -5.34
N SER A 100 2.17 -20.72 -5.14
CA SER A 100 1.97 -19.75 -6.21
C SER A 100 3.29 -19.20 -6.75
N MET A 101 4.24 -18.82 -5.88
CA MET A 101 5.53 -18.27 -6.30
C MET A 101 6.50 -19.31 -6.85
N SER A 102 6.24 -20.60 -6.65
CA SER A 102 7.03 -21.71 -7.20
C SER A 102 6.43 -22.30 -8.48
N ASP A 103 5.20 -21.91 -8.84
CA ASP A 103 4.51 -22.45 -10.01
C ASP A 103 5.24 -22.08 -11.31
N ALA A 104 5.49 -23.08 -12.16
CA ALA A 104 6.28 -22.91 -13.38
C ALA A 104 5.64 -21.94 -14.38
N LYS A 105 4.30 -21.95 -14.47
CA LYS A 105 3.57 -21.03 -15.35
C LYS A 105 3.69 -19.59 -14.84
N THR A 106 3.48 -19.38 -13.54
CA THR A 106 3.64 -18.08 -12.87
C THR A 106 5.05 -17.53 -13.07
N LEU A 107 6.08 -18.36 -12.88
CA LEU A 107 7.48 -17.96 -13.09
C LEU A 107 7.79 -17.63 -14.55
N ALA A 108 7.21 -18.37 -15.50
CA ALA A 108 7.34 -18.08 -16.93
C ALA A 108 6.70 -16.73 -17.30
N GLU A 109 5.48 -16.46 -16.83
CA GLU A 109 4.78 -15.19 -17.05
C GLU A 109 5.57 -14.01 -16.44
N LEU A 110 6.08 -14.16 -15.22
CA LEU A 110 6.92 -13.15 -14.58
C LEU A 110 8.22 -12.91 -15.37
N SER A 111 8.83 -13.97 -15.91
CA SER A 111 10.03 -13.89 -16.74
C SER A 111 9.84 -13.08 -18.02
N ASP A 112 8.59 -12.93 -18.48
CA ASP A 112 8.26 -12.15 -19.68
C ASP A 112 8.05 -10.66 -19.40
N ARG A 113 8.14 -10.22 -18.14
CA ARG A 113 8.11 -8.79 -17.79
C ARG A 113 9.27 -8.04 -18.49
N PRO A 114 9.03 -6.79 -18.96
CA PRO A 114 10.01 -6.06 -19.77
C PRO A 114 11.40 -5.95 -19.14
N ILE A 115 11.46 -5.71 -17.83
CA ILE A 115 12.73 -5.55 -17.11
C ILE A 115 13.54 -6.86 -17.10
N LEU A 116 12.90 -8.01 -16.91
CA LEU A 116 13.59 -9.31 -16.89
C LEU A 116 14.01 -9.74 -18.29
N LYS A 117 13.14 -9.54 -19.29
CA LYS A 117 13.50 -9.79 -20.70
C LYS A 117 14.68 -8.95 -21.17
N LYS A 118 14.72 -7.67 -20.80
CA LYS A 118 15.83 -6.76 -21.12
C LYS A 118 17.18 -7.29 -20.65
N PHE A 119 17.21 -7.94 -19.48
CA PHE A 119 18.43 -8.54 -18.92
C PHE A 119 18.58 -10.03 -19.20
N ASN A 120 17.74 -10.60 -20.06
CA ASN A 120 17.72 -12.03 -20.39
C ASN A 120 17.61 -12.94 -19.14
N ILE A 121 16.87 -12.49 -18.12
CA ILE A 121 16.63 -13.24 -16.89
C ILE A 121 15.42 -14.15 -17.08
N LYS A 122 15.57 -15.43 -16.76
CA LYS A 122 14.49 -16.42 -16.73
C LYS A 122 14.38 -17.02 -15.34
N LEU A 123 13.22 -16.86 -14.72
CA LEU A 123 12.91 -17.41 -13.41
C LEU A 123 12.51 -18.88 -13.59
N LYS A 124 13.24 -19.79 -12.94
CA LYS A 124 12.96 -21.23 -12.98
C LYS A 124 12.55 -21.77 -11.61
N THR A 125 12.91 -21.06 -10.56
CA THR A 125 12.65 -21.41 -9.18
C THR A 125 12.16 -20.20 -8.39
N ILE A 126 11.54 -20.43 -7.24
CA ILE A 126 11.23 -19.37 -6.28
C ILE A 126 12.51 -18.65 -5.78
N SER A 127 13.67 -19.31 -5.78
CA SER A 127 14.95 -18.69 -5.43
C SER A 127 15.39 -17.67 -6.50
N ASP A 128 15.15 -17.96 -7.78
CA ASP A 128 15.35 -16.98 -8.86
C ASP A 128 14.39 -15.80 -8.69
N TYR A 129 13.11 -16.08 -8.42
CA TYR A 129 12.11 -15.03 -8.14
C TYR A 129 12.54 -14.15 -6.98
N PHE A 130 12.98 -14.75 -5.86
CA PHE A 130 13.53 -14.02 -4.73
C PHE A 130 14.70 -13.11 -5.16
N THR A 131 15.68 -13.69 -5.83
CA THR A 131 16.93 -13.00 -6.21
C THR A 131 16.72 -11.86 -7.19
N TYR A 132 15.89 -12.06 -8.22
CA TYR A 132 15.74 -11.13 -9.34
C TYR A 132 14.52 -10.23 -9.25
N VAL A 133 13.55 -10.54 -8.39
CA VAL A 133 12.33 -9.74 -8.22
C VAL A 133 12.22 -9.20 -6.80
N VAL A 134 12.31 -10.05 -5.77
CA VAL A 134 12.08 -9.61 -4.39
C VAL A 134 13.22 -8.72 -3.90
N VAL A 135 14.48 -9.13 -4.04
CA VAL A 135 15.66 -8.36 -3.61
C VAL A 135 15.66 -6.91 -4.14
N PRO A 136 15.57 -6.67 -5.46
CA PRO A 136 15.59 -5.31 -5.98
C PRO A 136 14.34 -4.50 -5.64
N SER A 137 13.19 -5.15 -5.41
CA SER A 137 11.91 -4.46 -5.18
C SER A 137 11.63 -4.16 -3.70
N ARG A 138 12.11 -5.00 -2.79
CA ARG A 138 11.65 -5.04 -1.39
C ARG A 138 12.75 -4.87 -0.34
N SER A 139 14.02 -4.78 -0.71
CA SER A 139 15.13 -4.65 0.27
C SER A 139 15.04 -3.42 1.17
N ASN A 140 14.34 -2.37 0.73
CA ASN A 140 14.16 -1.13 1.49
C ASN A 140 12.67 -0.72 1.57
N ALA A 141 11.77 -1.71 1.64
CA ALA A 141 10.35 -1.41 1.70
C ALA A 141 9.98 -0.71 3.02
N LYS A 142 9.01 0.21 2.95
CA LYS A 142 8.47 0.90 4.13
C LYS A 142 6.97 0.61 4.25
N LEU A 143 6.51 0.37 5.48
CA LEU A 143 5.08 0.32 5.77
C LEU A 143 4.54 1.74 5.92
N ASP A 144 3.44 2.03 5.23
CA ASP A 144 2.74 3.31 5.38
C ASP A 144 1.31 3.12 5.89
N GLU A 145 0.66 2.00 5.56
CA GLU A 145 -0.71 1.72 5.99
C GLU A 145 -0.96 0.22 6.06
N ILE A 146 -1.87 -0.21 6.94
CA ILE A 146 -2.49 -1.54 6.89
C ILE A 146 -4.00 -1.41 6.71
N LEU A 147 -4.61 -2.39 6.05
CA LEU A 147 -6.05 -2.55 5.97
C LEU A 147 -6.41 -3.97 6.39
N PHE A 148 -7.33 -4.12 7.34
CA PHE A 148 -7.83 -5.43 7.73
C PHE A 148 -8.84 -5.93 6.70
N MET A 149 -8.65 -7.17 6.27
CA MET A 149 -9.62 -7.89 5.44
C MET A 149 -10.58 -8.69 6.34
N ASP A 150 -10.04 -9.24 7.43
CA ASP A 150 -10.78 -9.84 8.54
C ASP A 150 -9.87 -9.88 9.79
N ASN A 151 -10.26 -10.62 10.83
CA ASN A 151 -9.51 -10.77 12.08
C ASN A 151 -8.07 -11.25 11.92
N ASN A 152 -7.79 -12.04 10.88
CA ASN A 152 -6.55 -12.77 10.68
C ASN A 152 -5.85 -12.40 9.37
N HIS A 153 -6.42 -11.53 8.54
CA HIS A 153 -5.86 -11.13 7.26
C HIS A 153 -5.75 -9.61 7.16
N VAL A 154 -4.60 -9.14 6.72
CA VAL A 154 -4.32 -7.72 6.52
C VAL A 154 -3.57 -7.50 5.21
N THR A 155 -3.87 -6.41 4.53
CA THR A 155 -3.08 -5.92 3.40
C THR A 155 -2.21 -4.76 3.89
N ALA A 156 -0.90 -4.92 3.78
CA ALA A 156 0.08 -3.87 4.05
C ALA A 156 0.34 -3.07 2.76
N PHE A 157 0.45 -1.75 2.90
CA PHE A 157 0.69 -0.83 1.79
C PHE A 157 1.96 0.00 2.01
N THR A 158 2.54 0.41 0.90
CA THR A 158 3.63 1.39 0.82
C THR A 158 3.25 2.50 -0.14
N VAL A 159 3.78 3.69 0.06
CA VAL A 159 3.59 4.84 -0.82
C VAL A 159 4.91 5.16 -1.52
N ILE A 160 4.94 4.98 -2.85
CA ILE A 160 6.11 5.24 -3.68
C ILE A 160 5.75 6.38 -4.64
N LYS A 161 6.48 7.49 -4.56
CA LYS A 161 6.22 8.71 -5.37
C LYS A 161 4.78 9.20 -5.28
N GLY A 162 4.17 9.07 -4.10
CA GLY A 162 2.78 9.49 -3.84
C GLY A 162 1.73 8.45 -4.26
N GLU A 163 2.13 7.34 -4.87
CA GLU A 163 1.21 6.28 -5.27
C GLU A 163 1.20 5.15 -4.24
N LYS A 164 0.01 4.83 -3.72
CA LYS A 164 -0.22 3.70 -2.83
C LYS A 164 -0.13 2.38 -3.61
N SER A 165 0.70 1.47 -3.13
CA SER A 165 0.92 0.15 -3.71
C SER A 165 0.85 -0.93 -2.64
N ILE A 166 0.35 -2.12 -3.01
CA ILE A 166 0.35 -3.27 -2.11
C ILE A 166 1.80 -3.71 -1.86
N LEU A 167 2.15 -3.74 -0.58
CA LEU A 167 3.43 -4.24 -0.11
C LEU A 167 3.35 -5.75 0.14
N TYR A 168 2.46 -6.20 1.03
CA TYR A 168 2.21 -7.61 1.31
C TYR A 168 0.74 -7.86 1.60
N GLN A 169 0.26 -9.05 1.23
CA GLN A 169 -0.89 -9.66 1.86
C GLN A 169 -0.37 -10.55 2.98
N LEU A 170 -0.94 -10.41 4.18
CA LEU A 170 -0.45 -11.10 5.37
C LEU A 170 -1.60 -11.85 6.05
N LYS A 171 -1.28 -13.04 6.53
CA LYS A 171 -2.16 -13.89 7.33
C LYS A 171 -1.54 -14.15 8.69
N ARG A 172 -2.36 -14.14 9.74
CA ARG A 172 -1.97 -14.57 11.07
C ARG A 172 -1.95 -16.10 11.12
N ASP A 173 -0.79 -16.66 11.45
CA ASP A 173 -0.54 -18.08 11.69
C ASP A 173 0.01 -18.24 13.11
N GLY A 174 -0.88 -18.53 14.05
CA GLY A 174 -0.57 -18.53 15.49
C GLY A 174 -0.10 -17.16 15.98
N SER A 175 1.13 -17.09 16.48
CA SER A 175 1.74 -15.85 16.98
C SER A 175 2.48 -15.04 15.90
N GLN A 176 2.54 -15.53 14.66
CA GLN A 176 3.32 -14.91 13.59
C GLN A 176 2.45 -14.44 12.44
N TRP A 177 2.88 -13.38 11.76
CA TRP A 177 2.32 -12.95 10.49
C TRP A 177 3.16 -13.55 9.36
N LYS A 178 2.49 -14.17 8.38
CA LYS A 178 3.12 -14.73 7.18
C LYS A 178 2.59 -14.06 5.92
N ILE A 179 3.46 -13.94 4.92
CA ILE A 179 3.09 -13.53 3.57
C ILE A 179 2.24 -14.63 2.96
N THR A 180 1.09 -14.24 2.42
CA THR A 180 0.13 -15.13 1.77
C THR A 180 -0.30 -14.55 0.42
N ILE A 181 -1.10 -15.32 -0.31
CA ILE A 181 -1.77 -14.92 -1.54
C ILE A 181 -3.21 -15.46 -1.49
N TRP A 182 -4.19 -14.58 -1.72
CA TRP A 182 -5.60 -14.92 -1.90
C TRP A 182 -6.22 -14.23 -3.13
#